data_AF-A0A4R5MAR0-F1
#
_entry.id   AF-A0A4R5MAR0-F1
#
_cell.length_a   1.000
_cell.length_b   1.000
_cell.length_c   1.000
_cell.angle_alpha   90.00
_cell.angle_beta   90.00
_cell.angle_gamma   90.00
#
_symmetry.space_group_name_H-M   'P 1'
#
loop_
_entity.id
_entity.type
_entity.pdbx_description
1 polymer ?
#
loop_
_entity_poly.entity_id
_entity_poly.type
_entity_poly.pdbx_seq_one_letter_code
_entity_poly.pdbx_strand_id
1 'polypeptide(L)'
;MRGNSAAARARRRERARCAAIFACKGAGRNTELAANLAFESTMTRSEAIAVLDKTRGSTGGAQVRRNPSLGSGDAPRMSQEQAVAASWDAAFQKAGSKPRRAS
;
A
#
# COMPACT_ATOMS: atom_id res chain seq x y z
N MET A 1 -12.83 4.30 -31.41
CA MET A 1 -12.24 3.19 -32.21
C MET A 1 -12.70 1.82 -31.67
N ARG A 2 -13.65 1.14 -32.33
CA ARG A 2 -14.01 -0.25 -32.04
C ARG A 2 -13.67 -1.13 -33.24
N GLY A 3 -12.40 -1.52 -33.38
CA GLY A 3 -12.05 -2.57 -34.33
C GLY A 3 -12.74 -3.89 -33.96
N ASN A 4 -13.29 -4.59 -34.96
CA ASN A 4 -13.97 -5.88 -34.78
C ASN A 4 -13.09 -7.09 -35.18
N SER A 5 -11.82 -6.86 -35.52
CA SER A 5 -10.89 -7.93 -35.87
C SER A 5 -10.61 -8.87 -34.69
N ALA A 6 -10.21 -10.11 -34.98
CA ALA A 6 -9.83 -11.10 -33.96
C ALA A 6 -8.77 -10.54 -33.00
N ALA A 7 -7.74 -9.87 -33.52
CA ALA A 7 -6.72 -9.22 -32.72
C ALA A 7 -7.28 -8.10 -31.81
N ALA A 8 -8.26 -7.32 -32.27
CA ALA A 8 -8.91 -6.31 -31.44
C ALA A 8 -9.74 -6.95 -30.31
N ARG A 9 -10.41 -8.08 -30.59
CA ARG A 9 -11.14 -8.85 -29.58
C ARG A 9 -10.21 -9.46 -28.53
N ALA A 10 -9.08 -10.03 -28.95
CA ALA A 10 -8.06 -10.57 -28.04
C ALA A 10 -7.54 -9.50 -27.09
N ARG A 11 -7.13 -8.33 -27.60
CA ARG A 11 -6.69 -7.20 -26.77
C ARG A 11 -7.78 -6.72 -25.80
N ARG A 12 -9.05 -6.71 -26.22
CA ARG A 12 -10.17 -6.33 -25.35
C ARG A 12 -10.36 -7.33 -24.22
N ARG A 13 -10.30 -8.63 -24.51
CA ARG A 13 -10.36 -9.70 -23.49
C ARG A 13 -9.22 -9.55 -22.49
N GLU A 14 -8.01 -9.31 -22.98
CA GLU A 14 -6.85 -9.16 -22.10
C GLU A 14 -6.97 -7.94 -21.19
N ARG A 15 -7.34 -6.77 -21.75
CA ARG A 15 -7.59 -5.58 -20.93
C ARG A 15 -8.69 -5.81 -19.89
N ALA A 16 -9.75 -6.53 -20.25
CA ALA A 16 -10.81 -6.88 -19.30
C ALA A 16 -10.31 -7.82 -18.20
N ARG A 17 -9.40 -8.76 -18.52
CA ARG A 17 -8.74 -9.63 -17.55
C ARG A 17 -7.91 -8.81 -16.57
N CYS A 18 -6.99 -7.98 -17.06
CA CYS A 18 -6.16 -7.12 -16.21
C CYS A 18 -7.01 -6.21 -15.32
N ALA A 19 -8.01 -5.53 -15.88
CA ALA A 19 -8.90 -4.65 -15.13
C ALA A 19 -9.63 -5.40 -14.00
N ALA A 20 -10.06 -6.63 -14.26
CA ALA A 20 -10.73 -7.44 -13.25
C ALA A 20 -9.80 -7.91 -12.12
N ILE A 21 -8.52 -8.20 -12.42
CA ILE A 21 -7.51 -8.54 -11.41
C ILE A 21 -7.27 -7.33 -10.51
N PHE A 22 -7.05 -6.14 -11.07
CA PHE A 22 -6.79 -4.94 -10.28
C PHE A 22 -8.03 -4.39 -9.54
N ALA A 23 -9.25 -4.75 -9.98
CA ALA A 23 -10.48 -4.34 -9.30
C ALA A 23 -10.79 -5.17 -8.03
N CYS A 24 -10.10 -6.28 -7.78
CA CYS A 24 -10.38 -7.12 -6.60
C CYS A 24 -9.75 -6.55 -5.32
N LYS A 25 -10.36 -6.87 -4.16
CA LYS A 25 -9.85 -6.42 -2.84
C LYS A 25 -8.44 -6.96 -2.53
N GLY A 26 -8.10 -8.14 -3.04
CA GLY A 26 -6.76 -8.72 -2.95
C GLY A 26 -5.67 -7.85 -3.57
N ALA A 27 -5.93 -7.27 -4.74
CA ALA A 27 -4.95 -6.43 -5.44
C ALA A 27 -4.56 -5.17 -4.65
N GLY A 28 -5.48 -4.58 -3.89
CA GLY A 28 -5.18 -3.44 -3.01
C GLY A 28 -4.25 -3.80 -1.84
N ARG A 29 -4.23 -5.08 -1.43
CA ARG A 29 -3.35 -5.57 -0.35
C ARG A 29 -1.94 -5.89 -0.85
N ASN A 30 -1.82 -6.27 -2.12
CA ASN A 30 -0.53 -6.55 -2.77
C ASN A 30 -0.60 -6.21 -4.26
N THR A 31 -0.17 -4.99 -4.61
CA THR A 31 -0.23 -4.46 -5.97
C THR A 31 0.84 -5.07 -6.89
N GLU A 32 2.00 -5.41 -6.34
CA GLU A 32 3.11 -6.04 -7.08
C GLU A 32 2.72 -7.45 -7.53
N LEU A 33 2.20 -8.27 -6.62
CA LEU A 33 1.67 -9.59 -6.97
C LEU A 33 0.54 -9.51 -8.01
N ALA A 34 -0.35 -8.53 -7.88
CA ALA A 34 -1.40 -8.31 -8.87
C ALA A 34 -0.84 -7.98 -10.26
N ALA A 35 0.25 -7.20 -10.34
CA ALA A 35 0.91 -6.88 -11.60
C ALA A 35 1.57 -8.12 -12.24
N ASN A 36 2.30 -8.91 -11.46
CA ASN A 36 2.92 -10.15 -11.95
C ASN A 36 1.84 -11.11 -12.49
N LEU A 37 0.72 -11.27 -11.77
CA LEU A 37 -0.42 -12.09 -12.23
C LEU A 37 -1.10 -11.54 -13.49
N ALA A 38 -1.17 -10.21 -13.63
CA ALA A 38 -1.84 -9.59 -14.77
C ALA A 38 -1.01 -9.63 -16.06
N PHE A 39 0.32 -9.55 -15.98
CA PHE A 39 1.17 -9.38 -17.16
C PHE A 39 2.04 -10.59 -17.50
N GLU A 40 2.46 -11.37 -16.50
CA GLU A 40 3.43 -12.44 -16.69
C GLU A 40 2.78 -13.83 -16.67
N SER A 41 1.57 -13.94 -16.10
CA SER A 41 0.86 -15.20 -15.94
C SER A 41 -0.21 -15.45 -16.99
N THR A 42 -0.39 -16.72 -17.36
CA THR A 42 -1.47 -17.23 -18.21
C THR A 42 -2.73 -17.63 -17.44
N MET A 43 -2.73 -17.47 -16.10
CA MET A 43 -3.88 -17.82 -15.25
C MET A 43 -5.16 -17.10 -15.69
N THR A 44 -6.28 -17.80 -15.54
CA THR A 44 -7.59 -17.20 -15.72
C THR A 44 -7.84 -16.14 -14.65
N ARG A 45 -8.80 -15.24 -14.93
CA ARG A 45 -9.24 -14.21 -13.97
C ARG A 45 -9.58 -14.82 -12.59
N SER A 46 -10.32 -15.92 -12.57
CA SER A 46 -10.77 -16.57 -11.33
C SER A 46 -9.61 -17.13 -10.51
N GLU A 47 -8.64 -17.75 -11.17
CA GLU A 47 -7.45 -18.30 -10.50
C GLU A 47 -6.59 -17.18 -9.91
N ALA A 48 -6.35 -16.11 -10.68
CA ALA A 48 -5.59 -14.96 -10.20
C ALA A 48 -6.27 -14.29 -8.98
N ILE A 49 -7.59 -14.14 -9.00
CA ILE A 49 -8.34 -13.60 -7.85
C ILE A 49 -8.23 -14.54 -6.64
N ALA A 50 -8.38 -15.86 -6.84
CA ALA A 50 -8.25 -16.83 -5.74
C ALA A 50 -6.85 -16.79 -5.11
N VAL A 51 -5.79 -16.62 -5.91
CA VAL A 51 -4.42 -16.42 -5.42
C VAL A 51 -4.34 -15.12 -4.61
N LEU A 52 -4.86 -14.01 -5.12
CA LEU A 52 -4.85 -12.73 -4.42
C LEU A 52 -5.67 -12.74 -3.12
N ASP A 53 -6.73 -13.55 -3.04
CA ASP A 53 -7.53 -13.68 -1.83
C ASP A 53 -6.88 -14.57 -0.78
N LYS A 54 -6.22 -15.66 -1.22
CA LYS A 54 -5.48 -16.58 -0.35
C LYS A 54 -4.18 -15.97 0.17
N THR A 55 -3.51 -15.15 -0.64
CA THR A 55 -2.30 -14.46 -0.25
C THR A 55 -2.66 -13.33 0.71
N ARG A 56 -2.36 -13.52 1.99
CA ARG A 56 -2.37 -12.42 2.95
C ARG A 56 -1.31 -11.42 2.50
N GLY A 57 -1.71 -10.18 2.24
CA GLY A 57 -0.80 -9.14 1.75
C GLY A 57 0.43 -9.11 2.65
N SER A 58 1.62 -9.27 2.05
CA SER A 58 2.85 -8.98 2.76
C SER A 58 2.77 -7.51 3.15
N THR A 59 2.73 -7.24 4.46
CA THR A 59 2.70 -5.90 5.06
C THR A 59 4.05 -5.20 4.84
N GLY A 60 4.54 -5.16 3.60
CA GLY A 60 5.88 -4.68 3.23
C GLY A 60 5.90 -3.34 2.48
N GLY A 61 4.74 -2.81 2.05
CA GLY A 61 4.68 -1.55 1.29
C GLY A 61 3.87 -0.43 1.94
N ALA A 62 2.99 -0.77 2.88
CA ALA A 62 2.07 0.18 3.50
C ALA A 62 2.60 0.70 4.83
N GLN A 63 3.83 1.20 4.92
CA GLN A 63 4.29 2.10 6.00
C GLN A 63 5.51 2.96 5.59
N VAL A 64 5.74 3.27 4.31
CA VAL A 64 6.45 4.53 4.02
C VAL A 64 5.40 5.63 4.12
N ARG A 65 4.99 5.95 5.35
CA ARG A 65 4.53 7.30 5.66
C ARG A 65 5.74 8.17 5.36
N ARG A 66 5.89 8.61 4.11
CA ARG A 66 6.76 9.72 3.76
C ARG A 66 6.23 10.86 4.61
N ASN A 67 6.87 11.11 5.74
CA ASN A 67 6.82 12.40 6.38
C ASN A 67 7.82 13.24 5.59
N PRO A 68 7.40 14.00 4.57
CA PRO A 68 8.30 14.88 3.88
C PRO A 68 8.34 16.15 4.75
N SER A 69 9.07 16.09 5.87
CA SER A 69 9.60 17.32 6.46
C SER A 69 10.72 17.81 5.55
N LEU A 70 10.36 18.16 4.32
CA LEU A 70 11.11 19.03 3.43
C LEU A 70 10.77 20.45 3.89
N GLY A 71 11.29 20.81 5.05
CA GLY A 71 11.36 22.18 5.55
C GLY A 71 12.82 22.58 5.52
N SER A 72 13.14 23.46 4.60
CA SER A 72 14.38 24.22 4.38
C SER A 72 15.23 24.46 5.64
N GLY A 73 16.54 24.24 5.49
CA GLY A 73 17.60 24.99 6.21
C GLY A 73 17.74 24.76 7.72
N ASP A 74 18.88 24.17 8.10
CA ASP A 74 19.58 24.47 9.36
C ASP A 74 18.86 24.23 10.71
N ALA A 75 18.15 23.12 10.85
CA ALA A 75 17.80 22.60 12.17
C ALA A 75 18.82 21.53 12.62
N PRO A 76 19.36 21.59 13.85
CA PRO A 76 20.30 20.59 14.35
C PRO A 76 19.65 19.20 14.28
N ARG A 77 20.37 18.24 13.70
CA ARG A 77 19.96 16.84 13.67
C ARG A 77 19.74 16.38 15.10
N MET A 78 18.48 16.27 15.52
CA MET A 78 18.15 15.62 16.79
C MET A 78 18.71 14.21 16.76
N SER A 79 19.49 13.85 17.78
CA SER A 79 20.05 12.51 17.92
C SER A 79 18.90 11.49 17.90
N GLN A 80 19.17 10.29 17.37
CA GLN A 80 18.20 9.20 17.31
C GLN A 80 17.55 8.93 18.68
N GLU A 81 18.33 9.09 19.76
CA GLU A 81 17.87 8.97 21.15
C GLU A 81 16.85 10.05 21.54
N GLN A 82 17.08 11.30 21.12
CA GLN A 82 16.20 12.43 21.39
C GLN A 82 14.89 12.32 20.60
N ALA A 83 14.94 11.80 19.37
CA ALA A 83 13.75 11.52 18.58
C ALA A 83 12.88 10.43 19.22
N VAL A 84 13.49 9.39 19.79
CA VAL A 84 12.77 8.34 20.52
C VAL A 84 12.15 8.90 21.80
N ALA A 85 12.88 9.68 22.60
CA ALA A 85 12.35 10.30 23.82
C ALA A 85 11.13 11.21 23.52
N ALA A 86 11.24 12.07 22.49
CA ALA A 86 10.15 12.95 22.08
C ALA A 86 8.91 12.17 21.58
N SER A 87 9.10 10.98 20.98
CA SER A 87 8.00 10.13 20.54
C SER A 87 7.21 9.54 21.71
N TRP A 88 7.89 9.20 22.81
CA TRP A 88 7.26 8.73 24.04
C TRP A 88 6.49 9.85 24.74
N ASP A 89 7.09 11.03 24.88
CA ASP A 89 6.42 12.20 25.46
C ASP A 89 5.16 12.60 24.69
N ALA A 90 5.22 12.62 23.35
CA ALA A 90 4.04 12.90 22.52
C ALA A 90 2.94 11.84 22.70
N ALA A 91 3.32 10.57 22.89
CA ALA A 91 2.36 9.50 23.16
C ALA A 91 1.70 9.67 24.55
N PHE A 92 2.45 10.04 25.59
CA PHE A 92 1.91 10.30 26.93
C PHE A 92 0.99 11.53 26.98
N GLN A 93 1.35 12.61 26.27
CA GLN A 93 0.49 13.79 26.16
C GLN A 93 -0.81 13.48 25.41
N LYS A 94 -0.73 12.68 24.34
CA LYS A 94 -1.91 12.24 23.58
C LYS A 94 -2.79 11.28 24.38
N ALA A 95 -2.20 10.47 25.26
CA ALA A 95 -2.91 9.58 26.17
C ALA A 95 -3.50 10.30 27.39
N GLY A 96 -3.28 11.61 27.54
CA GLY A 96 -3.98 12.44 28.52
C GLY A 96 -3.66 12.08 29.97
N SER A 97 -2.42 11.68 30.29
CA SER A 97 -1.99 11.49 31.68
C SER A 97 -1.75 12.85 32.35
N LYS A 98 -2.83 13.53 32.75
CA LYS A 98 -2.77 14.67 33.67
C LYS A 98 -2.41 14.12 35.06
N PRO A 99 -1.24 14.43 35.65
CA PRO A 99 -0.98 14.07 37.03
C PRO A 99 -1.99 14.81 37.92
N ARG A 100 -2.83 14.06 38.63
CA ARG A 100 -3.63 14.59 39.73
C ARG A 100 -2.65 15.06 40.80
N ARG A 101 -2.43 16.38 40.89
CA ARG A 101 -1.76 16.99 42.04
C ARG A 101 -2.51 16.56 43.31
N ALA A 102 -1.76 16.02 44.26
CA ALA A 102 -2.22 15.78 45.61
C ALA A 102 -2.60 17.10 46.28
N SER A 103 -3.67 17.06 47.06
CA SER A 103 -4.06 18.04 48.08
C SER A 103 -4.62 17.27 49.25
#